data_AF-A0A0G0RDF1-F1
#
_entry.id   AF-A0A0G0RDF1-F1
#
_cell.length_a   1.000
_cell.length_b   1.000
_cell.length_c   1.000
_cell.angle_alpha   90.00
_cell.angle_beta   90.00
_cell.angle_gamma   90.00
#
_symmetry.space_group_name_H-M   'P 1'
#
loop_
_entity.id
_entity.type
_entity.pdbx_description
1 polymer ?
#
loop_
_entity_poly.entity_id
_entity_poly.type
_entity_poly.pdbx_seq_one_letter_code
_entity_poly.pdbx_strand_id
1 'polypeptide(L)'
;MVARIKLLVTSGRSNENMTDSLSARQIQILKLLIDEYIETAEPVGSETLDKKFNLGISPATIRNEMAELIKKGFLKQIHTSSGRVPTPKAMKLYVDQLMVEKQMSLADEVKAREDVDKGKGDIDRIMDGATHALAQQTGNLSVAAVDTYGKIWHAGYANIFSNPEFSDMLVCESLFSMIDQVDRINDLLFHRMDPASILDVMFGEELSWPNLGPVGIVSTHFNIYGRKGALGVVGPARLSYSRVVPILKYFGSLIEEATR
;
A
#
# COMPACT_ATOMS: atom_id res chain seq x y z
N MET A 1 17.37 0.39 30.35
CA MET A 1 17.75 1.46 29.40
C MET A 1 16.79 1.39 28.22
N VAL A 2 15.53 1.72 28.47
CA VAL A 2 14.41 1.62 27.51
C VAL A 2 13.62 2.90 27.66
N ALA A 3 13.87 3.88 26.79
CA ALA A 3 13.02 5.05 26.54
C ALA A 3 13.77 6.02 25.60
N ARG A 4 13.40 6.03 24.30
CA ARG A 4 13.45 7.16 23.34
C ARG A 4 13.59 6.65 21.90
N ILE A 5 12.51 6.12 21.35
CA ILE A 5 12.25 6.17 19.91
C ILE A 5 10.76 6.48 19.75
N LYS A 6 10.40 7.73 20.01
CA LYS A 6 9.05 8.25 19.76
C LYS A 6 9.14 9.76 19.51
N LEU A 7 9.87 10.15 18.46
CA LEU A 7 9.83 11.49 17.88
C LEU A 7 10.67 11.51 16.61
N LEU A 8 10.12 12.16 15.58
CA LEU A 8 10.70 12.45 14.25
C LEU A 8 10.50 11.35 13.19
N VAL A 9 9.29 11.30 12.60
CA VAL A 9 9.09 11.45 11.14
C VAL A 9 7.63 11.88 10.89
N THR A 10 7.36 13.18 10.94
CA THR A 10 6.15 13.78 10.36
C THR A 10 6.55 15.14 9.80
N SER A 11 7.15 15.16 8.61
CA SER A 11 7.35 16.41 7.86
C SER A 11 7.71 16.09 6.42
N GLY A 12 6.75 16.33 5.51
CA GLY A 12 6.97 16.14 4.07
C GLY A 12 5.72 15.88 3.25
N ARG A 13 4.51 16.28 3.69
CA ARG A 13 3.38 16.43 2.76
C ARG A 13 2.78 17.79 2.96
N SER A 14 2.88 18.65 1.94
CA SER A 14 1.93 19.73 1.72
C SER A 14 0.57 19.10 1.32
N ASN A 15 -0.01 18.32 2.22
CA ASN A 15 -1.41 17.97 2.15
C ASN A 15 -2.12 19.12 2.84
N GLU A 16 -2.89 19.91 2.10
CA GLU A 16 -4.12 20.43 2.69
C GLU A 16 -4.75 19.24 3.43
N ASN A 17 -5.06 19.39 4.72
CA ASN A 17 -5.70 18.31 5.46
C ASN A 17 -6.98 17.94 4.71
N MET A 18 -6.94 16.87 3.90
CA MET A 18 -8.06 16.48 3.05
C MET A 18 -9.31 16.16 3.89
N THR A 19 -9.09 15.85 5.18
CA THR A 19 -10.11 15.74 6.24
C THR A 19 -10.84 17.04 6.56
N ASP A 20 -10.24 18.22 6.37
CA ASP A 20 -10.86 19.50 6.73
C ASP A 20 -12.12 19.77 5.88
N SER A 21 -12.20 19.14 4.71
CA SER A 21 -13.38 19.17 3.84
C SER A 21 -14.47 18.15 4.22
N LEU A 22 -14.23 17.28 5.20
CA LEU A 22 -15.10 16.16 5.59
C LEU A 22 -15.59 16.32 7.03
N SER A 23 -16.86 15.97 7.26
CA SER A 23 -17.37 15.89 8.64
C SER A 23 -16.78 14.68 9.36
N ALA A 24 -16.72 14.70 10.70
CA ALA A 24 -16.31 13.55 11.50
C ALA A 24 -17.09 12.27 11.16
N ARG A 25 -18.38 12.42 10.85
CA ARG A 25 -19.23 11.31 10.39
C ARG A 25 -18.82 10.80 9.02
N GLN A 26 -18.54 11.68 8.07
CA GLN A 26 -18.08 11.30 6.73
C GLN A 26 -16.74 10.57 6.80
N ILE A 27 -15.82 11.03 7.66
CA ILE A 27 -14.54 10.37 7.92
C ILE A 27 -14.78 8.95 8.47
N GLN A 28 -15.66 8.80 9.46
CA GLN A 28 -15.98 7.50 10.04
C GLN A 28 -16.60 6.54 9.02
N ILE A 29 -17.60 6.99 8.23
CA ILE A 29 -18.23 6.19 7.18
C ILE A 29 -17.21 5.79 6.12
N LEU A 30 -16.37 6.73 5.68
CA LEU A 30 -15.34 6.47 4.66
C LEU A 30 -14.33 5.43 5.16
N LYS A 31 -13.84 5.57 6.39
CA LYS A 31 -12.92 4.61 7.00
C LYS A 31 -13.52 3.20 7.04
N LEU A 32 -14.74 3.05 7.57
CA LEU A 32 -15.40 1.74 7.69
C LEU A 32 -15.70 1.12 6.33
N LEU A 33 -16.07 1.94 5.35
CA LEU A 33 -16.26 1.49 3.98
C LEU A 33 -14.97 0.95 3.39
N ILE A 34 -13.85 1.65 3.58
CA ILE A 34 -12.54 1.21 3.08
C ILE A 34 -12.09 -0.06 3.80
N ASP A 35 -12.25 -0.13 5.13
CA ASP A 35 -11.96 -1.34 5.91
C ASP A 35 -12.77 -2.54 5.37
N GLU A 36 -14.07 -2.36 5.12
CA GLU A 36 -14.93 -3.42 4.57
C GLU A 36 -14.54 -3.81 3.14
N TYR A 37 -14.19 -2.83 2.30
CA TYR A 37 -13.78 -3.05 0.93
C TYR A 37 -12.46 -3.82 0.85
N ILE A 38 -11.46 -3.45 1.67
CA ILE A 38 -10.18 -4.16 1.79
C ILE A 38 -10.41 -5.63 2.17
N GLU A 39 -11.29 -5.88 3.13
CA GLU A 39 -11.57 -7.23 3.64
C GLU A 39 -12.34 -8.09 2.63
N THR A 40 -13.36 -7.53 1.97
CA THR A 40 -14.33 -8.33 1.20
C THR A 40 -14.09 -8.34 -0.30
N ALA A 41 -13.36 -7.37 -0.85
CA ALA A 41 -13.28 -7.11 -2.29
C ALA A 41 -14.61 -6.74 -2.97
N GLU A 42 -15.67 -6.49 -2.20
CA GLU A 42 -17.02 -6.25 -2.72
C GLU A 42 -17.43 -4.79 -2.56
N PRO A 43 -18.23 -4.23 -3.49
CA PRO A 43 -18.79 -2.90 -3.31
C PRO A 43 -19.67 -2.81 -2.06
N VAL A 44 -19.51 -1.74 -1.28
CA VAL A 44 -20.08 -1.66 0.07
C VAL A 44 -21.39 -0.86 0.08
N GLY A 45 -22.43 -1.47 0.66
CA GLY A 45 -23.76 -0.88 0.82
C GLY A 45 -23.97 -0.22 2.18
N SER A 46 -24.95 0.69 2.27
CA SER A 46 -25.34 1.33 3.54
C SER A 46 -25.87 0.33 4.55
N GLU A 47 -26.61 -0.69 4.11
CA GLU A 47 -27.11 -1.75 4.99
C GLU A 47 -25.98 -2.61 5.57
N THR A 48 -24.94 -2.89 4.77
CA THR A 48 -23.76 -3.64 5.24
C THR A 48 -23.08 -2.88 6.37
N LEU A 49 -22.88 -1.56 6.18
CA LEU A 49 -22.24 -0.72 7.18
C LEU A 49 -23.06 -0.60 8.46
N ASP A 50 -24.38 -0.44 8.34
CA ASP A 50 -25.29 -0.35 9.49
C ASP A 50 -25.27 -1.64 10.33
N LYS A 51 -25.51 -2.80 9.69
CA LYS A 51 -25.60 -4.10 10.35
C LYS A 51 -24.29 -4.51 11.03
N LYS A 52 -23.14 -4.19 10.42
CA LYS A 52 -21.82 -4.65 10.91
C LYS A 52 -21.20 -3.71 11.95
N PHE A 53 -21.39 -2.40 11.82
CA PHE A 53 -20.66 -1.42 12.62
C PHE A 53 -21.53 -0.59 13.58
N ASN A 54 -22.86 -0.75 13.55
CA ASN A 54 -23.82 -0.09 14.43
C ASN A 54 -23.53 1.41 14.64
N LEU A 55 -23.58 2.17 13.54
CA LEU A 55 -23.20 3.58 13.49
C LEU A 55 -24.15 4.52 14.25
N GLY A 56 -25.23 4.01 14.84
CA GLY A 56 -26.25 4.80 15.53
C GLY A 56 -27.06 5.71 14.60
N ILE A 57 -27.03 5.45 13.29
CA ILE A 57 -27.75 6.22 12.26
C ILE A 57 -28.41 5.27 11.26
N SER A 58 -29.50 5.69 10.64
CA SER A 58 -30.24 4.84 9.70
C SER A 58 -29.45 4.56 8.41
N PRO A 59 -29.71 3.42 7.72
CA PRO A 59 -29.17 3.16 6.38
C PRO A 59 -29.44 4.28 5.36
N ALA A 60 -30.58 4.98 5.48
CA ALA A 60 -30.90 6.13 4.63
C ALA A 60 -29.94 7.31 4.86
N THR A 61 -29.58 7.57 6.12
CA THR A 61 -28.59 8.58 6.49
C THR A 61 -27.21 8.21 5.94
N ILE A 62 -26.78 6.96 6.09
CA ILE A 62 -25.50 6.48 5.54
C ILE A 62 -25.48 6.64 4.01
N ARG A 63 -26.57 6.30 3.32
CA ARG A 63 -26.71 6.47 1.86
C ARG A 63 -26.54 7.93 1.43
N ASN A 64 -27.12 8.88 2.18
CA ASN A 64 -26.98 10.31 1.89
C ASN A 64 -25.53 10.78 2.08
N GLU A 65 -24.87 10.39 3.17
CA GLU A 65 -23.46 10.73 3.40
C GLU A 65 -22.53 10.14 2.32
N MET A 66 -22.78 8.89 1.90
CA MET A 66 -22.03 8.28 0.80
C MET A 66 -22.28 9.00 -0.53
N ALA A 67 -23.47 9.55 -0.78
CA ALA A 67 -23.73 10.36 -1.97
C ALA A 67 -22.92 11.66 -1.96
N GLU A 68 -22.77 12.30 -0.80
CA GLU A 68 -21.89 13.47 -0.65
C GLU A 68 -20.41 13.10 -0.83
N LEU A 69 -19.97 11.94 -0.32
CA LEU A 69 -18.60 11.44 -0.55
C LEU A 69 -18.32 11.15 -2.03
N ILE A 70 -19.32 10.71 -2.81
CA ILE A 70 -19.21 10.59 -4.27
C ILE A 70 -19.01 11.96 -4.91
N LYS A 71 -19.84 12.96 -4.56
CA LYS A 71 -19.71 14.33 -5.08
C LYS A 71 -18.34 14.94 -4.79
N LYS A 72 -17.75 14.61 -3.64
CA LYS A 72 -16.40 15.03 -3.21
C LYS A 72 -15.26 14.20 -3.84
N GLY A 73 -15.58 13.17 -4.61
CA GLY A 73 -14.64 12.31 -5.33
C GLY A 73 -13.93 11.25 -4.48
N PHE A 74 -14.43 10.95 -3.27
CA PHE A 74 -13.86 9.91 -2.40
C PHE A 74 -14.43 8.52 -2.69
N LEU A 75 -15.67 8.44 -3.16
CA LEU A 75 -16.31 7.18 -3.52
C LEU A 75 -16.73 7.19 -4.98
N LYS A 76 -16.81 6.01 -5.58
CA LYS A 76 -17.44 5.81 -6.88
C LYS A 76 -18.48 4.69 -6.82
N GLN A 77 -19.43 4.77 -7.74
CA GLN A 77 -20.47 3.76 -7.92
C GLN A 77 -20.13 2.91 -9.14
N ILE A 78 -20.01 1.59 -8.98
CA ILE A 78 -19.66 0.68 -10.09
C ILE A 78 -20.91 0.22 -10.86
N HIS A 79 -22.04 0.05 -10.17
CA HIS A 79 -23.35 -0.27 -10.77
C HIS A 79 -24.48 0.49 -10.07
N THR A 80 -25.64 0.62 -10.73
CA THR A 80 -26.82 1.34 -10.18
C THR A 80 -27.35 0.74 -8.87
N SER A 81 -27.13 -0.56 -8.61
CA SER A 81 -27.70 -1.30 -7.48
C SER A 81 -26.72 -1.78 -6.40
N SER A 82 -25.40 -1.86 -6.65
CA SER A 82 -24.57 -2.85 -5.91
C SER A 82 -23.61 -2.33 -4.84
N GLY A 83 -23.56 -1.03 -4.54
CA GLY A 83 -22.68 -0.49 -3.49
C GLY A 83 -21.67 0.52 -4.02
N ARG A 84 -20.77 0.97 -3.14
CA ARG A 84 -19.76 2.00 -3.43
C ARG A 84 -18.38 1.44 -3.14
N VAL A 85 -17.40 1.89 -3.92
CA VAL A 85 -15.98 1.56 -3.68
C VAL A 85 -15.19 2.85 -3.50
N PRO A 86 -14.06 2.80 -2.78
CA PRO A 86 -13.18 3.95 -2.66
C PRO A 86 -12.50 4.28 -3.98
N THR A 87 -12.23 5.57 -4.18
CA THR A 87 -11.36 6.05 -5.25
C THR A 87 -9.89 6.02 -4.78
N PRO A 88 -8.90 6.13 -5.70
CA PRO A 88 -7.50 6.30 -5.31
C PRO A 88 -7.28 7.44 -4.31
N LYS A 89 -8.00 8.56 -4.47
CA LYS A 89 -7.99 9.69 -3.53
C LYS A 89 -8.39 9.28 -2.10
N ALA A 90 -9.43 8.45 -1.97
CA ALA A 90 -9.84 7.94 -0.66
C ALA A 90 -8.86 6.93 -0.08
N MET A 91 -8.26 6.07 -0.92
CA MET A 91 -7.24 5.13 -0.47
C MET A 91 -5.99 5.85 0.05
N LYS A 92 -5.54 6.91 -0.63
CA LYS A 92 -4.45 7.77 -0.15
C LYS A 92 -4.79 8.40 1.20
N LEU A 93 -5.97 9.01 1.33
CA LEU A 93 -6.42 9.55 2.61
C LEU A 93 -6.42 8.49 3.72
N TYR A 94 -6.86 7.27 3.39
CA TYR A 94 -6.89 6.17 4.33
C TYR A 94 -5.50 5.77 4.83
N VAL A 95 -4.55 5.56 3.90
CA VAL A 95 -3.16 5.24 4.25
C VAL A 95 -2.52 6.35 5.08
N ASP A 96 -2.85 7.59 4.77
CA ASP A 96 -2.20 8.75 5.36
C ASP A 96 -2.70 9.07 6.77
N GLN A 97 -4.02 8.93 6.99
CA GLN A 97 -4.68 9.54 8.15
C GLN A 97 -5.69 8.65 8.86
N LEU A 98 -6.24 7.60 8.21
CA LEU A 98 -7.37 6.85 8.78
C LEU A 98 -7.01 5.44 9.24
N MET A 99 -6.01 4.82 8.62
CA MET A 99 -5.58 3.47 8.97
C MET A 99 -4.91 3.44 10.34
N VAL A 100 -5.07 2.33 11.04
CA VAL A 100 -4.33 2.04 12.27
C VAL A 100 -3.32 0.96 11.94
N GLU A 101 -2.04 1.27 12.08
CA GLU A 101 -0.95 0.32 11.82
C GLU A 101 -1.05 -0.86 12.80
N LYS A 102 -1.03 -2.08 12.26
CA LYS A 102 -0.92 -3.31 13.04
C LYS A 102 0.54 -3.51 13.45
N GLN A 103 0.77 -4.04 14.65
CA GLN A 103 2.11 -4.43 15.05
C GLN A 103 2.52 -5.72 14.35
N MET A 104 3.79 -5.79 13.96
CA MET A 104 4.40 -7.03 13.51
C MET A 104 4.51 -8.00 14.67
N SER A 105 4.48 -9.30 14.38
CA SER A 105 4.81 -10.29 15.39
C SER A 105 6.33 -10.33 15.59
N LEU A 106 6.78 -10.63 16.82
CA LEU A 106 8.20 -10.78 17.11
C LEU A 106 8.86 -11.87 16.22
N ALA A 107 8.11 -12.93 15.90
CA ALA A 107 8.59 -13.98 15.01
C ALA A 107 8.86 -13.46 13.58
N ASP A 108 7.96 -12.61 13.07
CA ASP A 108 8.13 -11.98 11.75
C ASP A 108 9.31 -11.00 11.76
N GLU A 109 9.47 -10.20 12.82
CA GLU A 109 10.62 -9.28 12.96
C GLU A 109 11.96 -10.03 12.99
N VAL A 110 12.07 -11.07 13.83
CA VAL A 110 13.29 -11.88 13.94
C VAL A 110 13.62 -12.53 12.61
N LYS A 111 12.63 -13.12 11.94
CA LYS A 111 12.83 -13.77 10.64
C LYS A 111 13.26 -12.76 9.56
N ALA A 112 12.59 -11.61 9.48
CA ALA A 112 12.96 -10.55 8.54
C ALA A 112 14.42 -10.12 8.76
N ARG A 113 14.83 -9.92 10.02
CA ARG A 113 16.20 -9.60 10.38
C ARG A 113 17.20 -10.65 9.95
N GLU A 114 16.94 -11.92 10.26
CA GLU A 114 17.81 -13.02 9.84
C GLU A 114 17.98 -13.09 8.32
N ASP A 115 16.91 -12.91 7.55
CA ASP A 115 16.94 -12.99 6.09
C ASP A 115 17.70 -11.82 5.46
N VAL A 116 17.62 -10.62 6.02
CA VAL A 116 18.43 -9.46 5.59
C VAL A 116 19.89 -9.60 6.00
N ASP A 117 20.16 -10.00 7.25
CA ASP A 117 21.53 -10.09 7.79
C ASP A 117 22.39 -11.15 7.11
N LYS A 118 21.78 -12.24 6.61
CA LYS A 118 22.49 -13.27 5.81
C LYS A 118 23.16 -12.70 4.55
N GLY A 119 22.61 -11.61 4.00
CA GLY A 119 23.11 -10.97 2.80
C GLY A 119 24.16 -9.89 3.06
N LYS A 120 24.45 -9.56 4.32
CA LYS A 120 25.30 -8.41 4.68
C LYS A 120 26.63 -8.42 3.94
N GLY A 121 26.97 -7.29 3.32
CA GLY A 121 28.16 -7.11 2.48
C GLY A 121 27.90 -7.28 0.99
N ASP A 122 26.70 -7.71 0.58
CA ASP A 122 26.33 -7.97 -0.81
C ASP A 122 24.91 -7.43 -1.08
N ILE A 123 24.82 -6.40 -1.93
CA ILE A 123 23.53 -5.78 -2.29
C ILE A 123 22.58 -6.82 -2.88
N ASP A 124 23.07 -7.70 -3.75
CA ASP A 124 22.21 -8.69 -4.40
C ASP A 124 21.57 -9.62 -3.39
N ARG A 125 22.32 -10.07 -2.38
CA ARG A 125 21.80 -10.97 -1.35
C ARG A 125 20.86 -10.28 -0.38
N ILE A 126 21.17 -9.03 0.02
CA ILE A 126 20.29 -8.23 0.90
C ILE A 126 18.94 -8.02 0.22
N MET A 127 18.97 -7.55 -1.04
CA MET A 127 17.76 -7.22 -1.77
C MET A 127 16.95 -8.48 -2.11
N ASP A 128 17.61 -9.59 -2.47
CA ASP A 128 16.95 -10.87 -2.70
C ASP A 128 16.26 -11.40 -1.43
N GLY A 129 16.99 -11.43 -0.30
CA GLY A 129 16.45 -11.85 1.00
C GLY A 129 15.30 -10.98 1.47
N ALA A 130 15.45 -9.65 1.39
CA ALA A 130 14.41 -8.70 1.76
C ALA A 130 13.14 -8.86 0.91
N THR A 131 13.30 -9.02 -0.40
CA THR A 131 12.16 -9.14 -1.32
C THR A 131 11.38 -10.44 -1.07
N HIS A 132 12.08 -11.56 -0.87
CA HIS A 132 11.44 -12.84 -0.55
C HIS A 132 10.75 -12.83 0.82
N ALA A 133 11.41 -12.30 1.85
CA ALA A 133 10.84 -12.22 3.19
C ALA A 133 9.62 -11.27 3.23
N LEU A 134 9.69 -10.12 2.56
CA LEU A 134 8.58 -9.19 2.43
C LEU A 134 7.39 -9.84 1.72
N ALA A 135 7.63 -10.55 0.61
CA ALA A 135 6.57 -11.24 -0.13
C ALA A 135 5.88 -12.30 0.73
N GLN A 136 6.65 -13.05 1.52
CA GLN A 136 6.11 -14.07 2.41
C GLN A 136 5.29 -13.46 3.55
N GLN A 137 5.76 -12.39 4.19
CA GLN A 137 5.08 -11.79 5.35
C GLN A 137 3.84 -10.99 4.96
N THR A 138 3.87 -10.35 3.79
CA THR A 138 2.76 -9.54 3.29
C THR A 138 1.73 -10.37 2.53
N GLY A 139 2.11 -11.54 2.02
CA GLY A 139 1.25 -12.35 1.15
C GLY A 139 0.94 -11.64 -0.17
N ASN A 140 1.90 -10.89 -0.71
CA ASN A 140 1.76 -10.12 -1.95
C ASN A 140 3.04 -10.26 -2.80
N LEU A 141 3.01 -9.73 -4.03
CA LEU A 141 4.22 -9.60 -4.84
C LEU A 141 5.08 -8.48 -4.25
N SER A 142 6.36 -8.75 -4.05
CA SER A 142 7.33 -7.73 -3.65
C SER A 142 8.26 -7.39 -4.80
N VAL A 143 8.67 -6.14 -4.88
CA VAL A 143 9.61 -5.61 -5.86
C VAL A 143 10.64 -4.73 -5.15
N ALA A 144 11.87 -4.73 -5.62
CA ALA A 144 12.92 -3.89 -5.08
C ALA A 144 13.85 -3.43 -6.18
N ALA A 145 14.45 -2.26 -5.98
CA ALA A 145 15.42 -1.68 -6.91
C ALA A 145 16.46 -0.88 -6.13
N VAL A 146 17.63 -0.71 -6.74
CA VAL A 146 18.68 0.18 -6.25
C VAL A 146 19.04 1.12 -7.39
N ASP A 147 19.04 2.42 -7.10
CA ASP A 147 19.28 3.45 -8.08
C ASP A 147 20.63 3.23 -8.80
N THR A 148 20.61 3.34 -10.12
CA THR A 148 21.76 3.08 -11.03
C THR A 148 22.41 1.69 -10.90
N TYR A 149 21.74 0.70 -10.31
CA TYR A 149 22.25 -0.68 -10.18
C TYR A 149 21.93 -1.57 -11.39
N GLY A 150 20.91 -1.21 -12.18
CA GLY A 150 20.56 -1.90 -13.42
C GLY A 150 19.87 -3.26 -13.22
N LYS A 151 19.38 -3.55 -12.02
CA LYS A 151 18.65 -4.77 -11.68
C LYS A 151 17.47 -4.46 -10.78
N ILE A 152 16.41 -5.25 -10.94
CA ILE A 152 15.27 -5.32 -10.03
C ILE A 152 15.26 -6.69 -9.36
N TRP A 153 14.76 -6.74 -8.13
CA TRP A 153 14.46 -7.98 -7.41
C TRP A 153 12.96 -8.08 -7.26
N HIS A 154 12.42 -9.29 -7.38
CA HIS A 154 10.99 -9.53 -7.26
C HIS A 154 10.73 -10.92 -6.68
N ALA A 155 9.69 -11.06 -5.86
CA ALA A 155 9.30 -12.35 -5.28
C ALA A 155 7.82 -12.39 -4.95
N GLY A 156 7.24 -13.59 -4.91
CA GLY A 156 5.84 -13.77 -4.49
C GLY A 156 4.80 -13.65 -5.61
N TYR A 157 5.15 -13.94 -6.87
CA TYR A 157 4.20 -13.96 -7.99
C TYR A 157 2.92 -14.77 -7.70
N ALA A 158 3.05 -15.93 -7.05
CA ALA A 158 1.92 -16.78 -6.71
C ALA A 158 0.88 -16.09 -5.80
N ASN A 159 1.30 -15.13 -4.99
CA ASN A 159 0.43 -14.41 -4.05
C ASN A 159 -0.61 -13.55 -4.76
N ILE A 160 -0.28 -13.04 -5.95
CA ILE A 160 -1.17 -12.19 -6.76
C ILE A 160 -2.48 -12.93 -7.07
N PHE A 161 -2.39 -14.21 -7.41
CA PHE A 161 -3.54 -15.04 -7.77
C PHE A 161 -4.46 -15.40 -6.60
N SER A 162 -4.11 -15.02 -5.36
CA SER A 162 -5.02 -15.11 -4.21
C SER A 162 -6.06 -13.99 -4.19
N ASN A 163 -5.97 -13.02 -5.12
CA ASN A 163 -6.85 -11.86 -5.18
C ASN A 163 -7.73 -11.90 -6.45
N PRO A 164 -9.05 -11.63 -6.33
CA PRO A 164 -10.00 -11.73 -7.45
C PRO A 164 -9.68 -10.82 -8.63
N GLU A 165 -9.06 -9.66 -8.41
CA GLU A 165 -8.66 -8.70 -9.44
C GLU A 165 -7.71 -9.28 -10.50
N PHE A 166 -6.98 -10.34 -10.15
CA PHE A 166 -6.03 -11.00 -11.05
C PHE A 166 -6.61 -12.28 -11.66
N SER A 167 -7.94 -12.43 -11.65
CA SER A 167 -8.63 -13.41 -12.50
C SER A 167 -8.71 -12.94 -13.96
N ASP A 168 -8.53 -11.63 -14.20
CA ASP A 168 -8.46 -11.06 -15.54
C ASP A 168 -7.06 -11.24 -16.13
N MET A 169 -7.00 -11.92 -17.27
CA MET A 169 -5.76 -12.21 -17.99
C MET A 169 -5.05 -10.94 -18.49
N LEU A 170 -5.79 -9.91 -18.91
CA LEU A 170 -5.22 -8.64 -19.39
C LEU A 170 -4.54 -7.87 -18.25
N VAL A 171 -5.12 -7.93 -17.04
CA VAL A 171 -4.51 -7.35 -15.83
C VAL A 171 -3.20 -8.08 -15.51
N CYS A 172 -3.20 -9.42 -15.55
CA CYS A 172 -2.01 -10.23 -15.30
C CYS A 172 -0.90 -9.98 -16.33
N GLU A 173 -1.24 -9.98 -17.62
CA GLU A 173 -0.30 -9.68 -18.70
C GLU A 173 0.32 -8.29 -18.51
N SER A 174 -0.50 -7.29 -18.20
CA SER A 174 -0.04 -5.92 -17.98
C SER A 174 0.85 -5.80 -16.74
N LEU A 175 0.50 -6.50 -15.65
CA LEU A 175 1.31 -6.54 -14.43
C LEU A 175 2.67 -7.18 -14.68
N PHE A 176 2.72 -8.36 -15.31
CA PHE A 176 3.99 -9.05 -15.56
C PHE A 176 4.84 -8.32 -16.59
N SER A 177 4.22 -7.72 -17.60
CA SER A 177 4.93 -6.82 -18.54
C SER A 177 5.52 -5.59 -17.84
N MET A 178 4.83 -5.04 -16.83
CA MET A 178 5.39 -3.97 -16.01
C MET A 178 6.62 -4.45 -15.24
N ILE A 179 6.59 -5.66 -14.67
CA ILE A 179 7.73 -6.22 -13.90
C ILE A 179 8.94 -6.47 -14.79
N ASP A 180 8.75 -6.90 -16.04
CA ASP A 180 9.86 -7.14 -16.96
C ASP A 180 10.54 -5.84 -17.45
N GLN A 181 9.91 -4.68 -17.25
CA GLN A 181 10.41 -3.36 -17.70
C GLN A 181 11.27 -2.67 -16.62
N VAL A 182 12.50 -3.17 -16.44
CA VAL A 182 13.50 -2.69 -15.46
C VAL A 182 13.62 -1.16 -15.42
N ASP A 183 13.82 -0.52 -16.58
CA ASP A 183 14.04 0.93 -16.65
C ASP A 183 12.82 1.73 -16.18
N ARG A 184 11.61 1.26 -16.52
CA ARG A 184 10.37 1.94 -16.13
C ARG A 184 10.02 1.73 -14.66
N ILE A 185 10.37 0.58 -14.07
CA ILE A 185 10.25 0.40 -12.61
C ILE A 185 11.22 1.32 -11.88
N ASN A 186 12.46 1.45 -12.36
CA ASN A 186 13.42 2.39 -11.77
C ASN A 186 12.93 3.83 -11.86
N ASP A 187 12.40 4.25 -13.01
CA ASP A 187 11.78 5.57 -13.16
C ASP A 187 10.59 5.77 -12.20
N LEU A 188 9.70 4.77 -12.12
CA LEU A 188 8.56 4.80 -11.21
C LEU A 188 9.00 4.96 -9.75
N LEU A 189 9.97 4.16 -9.30
CA LEU A 189 10.41 4.13 -7.91
C LEU A 189 11.28 5.33 -7.51
N PHE A 190 12.07 5.91 -8.42
CA PHE A 190 13.05 6.94 -8.04
C PHE A 190 12.76 8.35 -8.57
N HIS A 191 11.94 8.49 -9.61
CA HIS A 191 11.68 9.78 -10.26
C HIS A 191 10.22 10.24 -10.16
N ARG A 192 9.27 9.30 -10.13
CA ARG A 192 7.83 9.62 -10.03
C ARG A 192 7.30 9.65 -8.60
N MET A 193 8.04 9.04 -7.68
CA MET A 193 7.78 9.01 -6.25
C MET A 193 8.57 10.13 -5.55
N ASP A 194 8.00 10.72 -4.49
CA ASP A 194 8.64 11.83 -3.78
C ASP A 194 9.84 11.30 -2.99
N PRO A 195 11.10 11.67 -3.35
CA PRO A 195 12.27 11.16 -2.66
C PRO A 195 12.37 11.59 -1.20
N ALA A 196 11.57 12.58 -0.76
CA ALA A 196 11.49 13.00 0.64
C ALA A 196 10.45 12.19 1.44
N SER A 197 9.61 11.40 0.77
CA SER A 197 8.63 10.54 1.40
C SER A 197 9.26 9.20 1.79
N ILE A 198 9.03 8.76 3.03
CA ILE A 198 9.43 7.41 3.47
C ILE A 198 8.49 6.35 2.90
N LEU A 199 7.27 6.74 2.50
CA LEU A 199 6.23 5.83 2.02
C LEU A 199 5.48 6.44 0.84
N ASP A 200 5.51 5.76 -0.30
CA ASP A 200 4.77 6.15 -1.49
C ASP A 200 3.70 5.13 -1.84
N VAL A 201 2.56 5.63 -2.31
CA VAL A 201 1.44 4.79 -2.74
C VAL A 201 0.94 5.27 -4.09
N MET A 202 0.88 4.35 -5.04
CA MET A 202 0.40 4.59 -6.39
C MET A 202 -0.70 3.60 -6.76
N PHE A 203 -1.62 4.04 -7.60
CA PHE A 203 -2.79 3.26 -8.00
C PHE A 203 -2.99 3.32 -9.51
N GLY A 204 -3.26 2.16 -10.12
CA GLY A 204 -3.63 1.95 -11.51
C GLY A 204 -3.23 3.03 -12.52
N GLU A 205 -4.13 3.97 -12.81
CA GLU A 205 -3.91 5.02 -13.82
C GLU A 205 -2.64 5.85 -13.57
N GLU A 206 -2.25 6.03 -12.31
CA GLU A 206 -1.02 6.74 -11.93
C GLU A 206 0.24 5.98 -12.35
N LEU A 207 0.16 4.66 -12.46
CA LEU A 207 1.28 3.82 -12.90
C LEU A 207 1.60 4.10 -14.38
N SER A 208 0.63 4.53 -15.19
CA SER A 208 0.81 4.77 -16.63
C SER A 208 1.14 3.50 -17.43
N TRP A 209 0.58 2.37 -17.00
CA TRP A 209 0.45 1.15 -17.81
C TRP A 209 -1.04 0.88 -18.08
N PRO A 210 -1.38 0.35 -19.27
CA PRO A 210 -2.75 -0.01 -19.58
C PRO A 210 -3.24 -1.12 -18.64
N ASN A 211 -4.56 -1.19 -18.44
CA ASN A 211 -5.25 -2.26 -17.68
C ASN A 211 -4.81 -2.44 -16.22
N LEU A 212 -3.96 -1.57 -15.66
CA LEU A 212 -3.56 -1.64 -14.25
C LEU A 212 -4.54 -0.96 -13.29
N GLY A 213 -5.71 -0.51 -13.75
CA GLY A 213 -6.76 0.08 -12.91
C GLY A 213 -6.98 -0.59 -11.54
N PRO A 214 -7.00 -1.94 -11.43
CA PRO A 214 -7.19 -2.61 -10.15
C PRO A 214 -5.89 -2.85 -9.34
N VAL A 215 -4.74 -2.38 -9.79
CA VAL A 215 -3.42 -2.61 -9.15
C VAL A 215 -3.03 -1.42 -8.27
N GLY A 216 -2.44 -1.73 -7.11
CA GLY A 216 -1.81 -0.76 -6.22
C GLY A 216 -0.36 -1.14 -5.93
N ILE A 217 0.48 -0.13 -5.76
CA ILE A 217 1.88 -0.26 -5.34
C ILE A 217 2.09 0.59 -4.12
N VAL A 218 2.70 0.03 -3.07
CA VAL A 218 3.20 0.76 -1.91
C VAL A 218 4.68 0.49 -1.74
N SER A 219 5.49 1.52 -1.63
CA SER A 219 6.95 1.44 -1.56
C SER A 219 7.51 2.26 -0.41
N THR A 220 8.69 1.87 0.06
CA THR A 220 9.53 2.64 0.97
C THR A 220 10.91 2.79 0.38
N HIS A 221 11.58 3.87 0.75
CA HIS A 221 12.92 4.21 0.29
C HIS A 221 13.89 4.19 1.46
N PHE A 222 15.13 3.82 1.17
CA PHE A 222 16.18 3.68 2.16
C PHE A 222 17.55 3.93 1.54
N ASN A 223 18.56 4.13 2.37
CA ASN A 223 19.95 4.08 1.93
C ASN A 223 20.52 2.66 2.01
N ILE A 224 21.25 2.25 0.97
CA ILE A 224 22.03 1.01 0.95
C ILE A 224 23.41 1.30 0.37
N TYR A 225 24.46 1.21 1.21
CA TYR A 225 25.85 1.50 0.83
C TYR A 225 26.03 2.83 0.07
N GLY A 226 25.37 3.90 0.52
CA GLY A 226 25.44 5.23 -0.09
C GLY A 226 24.56 5.42 -1.32
N ARG A 227 23.80 4.40 -1.75
CA ARG A 227 22.84 4.49 -2.86
C ARG A 227 21.42 4.54 -2.34
N LYS A 228 20.50 5.10 -3.15
CA LYS A 228 19.07 5.03 -2.88
C LYS A 228 18.54 3.65 -3.26
N GLY A 229 17.92 2.97 -2.31
CA GLY A 229 17.17 1.75 -2.52
C GLY A 229 15.68 2.01 -2.38
N ALA A 230 14.88 1.20 -3.06
CA ALA A 230 13.44 1.16 -2.92
C ALA A 230 12.99 -0.29 -2.77
N LEU A 231 12.02 -0.52 -1.90
CA LEU A 231 11.38 -1.81 -1.68
C LEU A 231 9.88 -1.56 -1.63
N GLY A 232 9.10 -2.39 -2.31
CA GLY A 232 7.67 -2.19 -2.42
C GLY A 232 6.88 -3.47 -2.55
N VAL A 233 5.59 -3.35 -2.30
CA VAL A 233 4.57 -4.37 -2.42
C VAL A 233 3.63 -3.98 -3.53
N VAL A 234 3.39 -4.93 -4.44
CA VAL A 234 2.46 -4.84 -5.54
C VAL A 234 1.32 -5.81 -5.30
N GLY A 235 0.08 -5.35 -5.50
CA GLY A 235 -1.10 -6.17 -5.32
C GLY A 235 -2.35 -5.43 -5.76
N PRO A 236 -3.55 -5.83 -5.28
CA PRO A 236 -4.76 -5.12 -5.63
C PRO A 236 -4.75 -3.70 -5.05
N ALA A 237 -5.47 -2.76 -5.66
CA ALA A 237 -5.60 -1.38 -5.17
C ALA A 237 -6.17 -1.29 -3.74
N ARG A 238 -6.70 -2.40 -3.20
CA ARG A 238 -7.20 -2.55 -1.84
C ARG A 238 -6.27 -3.38 -0.94
N LEU A 239 -4.94 -3.27 -1.12
CA LEU A 239 -3.97 -3.91 -0.23
C LEU A 239 -4.37 -3.73 1.25
N SER A 240 -4.01 -4.70 2.09
CA SER A 240 -4.17 -4.58 3.54
C SER A 240 -3.16 -3.57 4.13
N TYR A 241 -3.34 -2.28 3.87
CA TYR A 241 -2.37 -1.23 4.21
C TYR A 241 -2.01 -1.21 5.69
N SER A 242 -2.98 -1.44 6.58
CA SER A 242 -2.75 -1.54 8.04
C SER A 242 -1.74 -2.63 8.42
N ARG A 243 -1.60 -3.68 7.62
CA ARG A 243 -0.59 -4.74 7.79
C ARG A 243 0.66 -4.48 6.95
N VAL A 244 0.50 -4.08 5.69
CA VAL A 244 1.60 -3.98 4.73
C VAL A 244 2.54 -2.82 5.06
N VAL A 245 2.01 -1.64 5.39
CA VAL A 245 2.80 -0.43 5.64
C VAL A 245 3.80 -0.59 6.79
N PRO A 246 3.42 -1.08 7.99
CA PRO A 246 4.39 -1.24 9.08
C PRO A 246 5.47 -2.28 8.75
N ILE A 247 5.13 -3.37 8.07
CA ILE A 247 6.11 -4.36 7.60
C ILE A 247 7.11 -3.71 6.64
N LEU A 248 6.60 -2.95 5.66
CA LEU A 248 7.45 -2.30 4.66
C LEU A 248 8.42 -1.30 5.31
N LYS A 249 7.93 -0.45 6.21
CA LYS A 249 8.75 0.51 6.99
C LYS A 249 9.83 -0.20 7.81
N TYR A 250 9.49 -1.35 8.42
CA TYR A 250 10.43 -2.16 9.17
C TYR A 250 11.56 -2.68 8.27
N PHE A 251 11.25 -3.26 7.10
CA PHE A 251 12.26 -3.72 6.15
C PHE A 251 13.17 -2.58 5.64
N GLY A 252 12.60 -1.42 5.33
CA GLY A 252 13.40 -0.26 4.94
C GLY A 252 14.41 0.13 6.02
N SER A 253 13.95 0.24 7.27
CA SER A 253 14.81 0.56 8.43
C SER A 253 15.88 -0.52 8.67
N LEU A 254 15.50 -1.78 8.55
CA LEU A 254 16.38 -2.93 8.73
C LEU A 254 17.51 -2.98 7.70
N ILE A 255 17.22 -2.69 6.43
CA ILE A 255 18.23 -2.62 5.36
C ILE A 255 19.20 -1.48 5.61
N GLU A 256 18.72 -0.30 6.03
CA GLU A 256 19.61 0.81 6.41
C GLU A 256 20.53 0.43 7.57
N GLU A 257 20.01 -0.21 8.61
CA GLU A 257 20.80 -0.66 9.76
C GLU A 257 21.87 -1.69 9.36
N ALA A 258 21.55 -2.61 8.44
CA ALA A 258 22.49 -3.63 7.97
C ALA A 258 23.61 -3.07 7.08
N THR A 259 23.42 -1.89 6.50
CA THR A 259 24.29 -1.32 5.45
C THR A 259 24.98 0.00 5.85
N ARG A 260 24.77 0.44 7.10
CA ARG A 260 25.56 1.48 7.77
C ARG A 260 26.99 1.04 8.07
#